data_AF-A0A2R4MZB7-F1
#
_entry.id   AF-A0A2R4MZB7-F1
#
_cell.length_a   1.000
_cell.length_b   1.000
_cell.length_c   1.000
_cell.angle_alpha   90.00
_cell.angle_beta   90.00
_cell.angle_gamma   90.00
#
_symmetry.space_group_name_H-M   'P 1'
#
loop_
_entity.id
_entity.type
_entity.pdbx_description
1 polymer ?
#
loop_
_entity_poly.entity_id
_entity_poly.type
_entity_poly.pdbx_seq_one_letter_code
_entity_poly.pdbx_strand_id
1 'polypeptide(L)'
;MAKQHILPLFIPQLGCGQACSFCNQHTITGRVKPLLPEDLPGLLPAGPEPVELALYGGSFTALPLKVQVAWLESLQPWRQRGKISTIRLSTRPDAINLEQMLWLKSYGVTTVELGVQSLDDQVLARAGRRYRAADVITAILAGHVAGLKIGIQLLPGLPGETPQTAVAGARRLAAVAPDLVRIYPLVVLAGTPLARELEAGTFQPWDFALAVDTAARLKIIFQSRGIPVIRIGLQPGQDLVPGSSVLAGCYHPALGQIVDSRIFLWLLESLLQQGVDPNQPLFVNPRDFSNLRGQHGVNLCYLSRKFNIKPRILGDGSLPRGTIRWGDKLIDWSDEALVAKALGDSGV
;
A
#
# COMPACT_ATOMS: atom_id res chain seq x y z
N MET A 1 19.12 -0.95 -10.33
CA MET A 1 18.72 0.45 -10.59
C MET A 1 18.87 1.23 -9.29
N ALA A 2 19.49 2.40 -9.33
CA ALA A 2 19.54 3.29 -8.17
C ALA A 2 18.11 3.62 -7.73
N LYS A 3 17.87 3.68 -6.41
CA LYS A 3 16.55 3.98 -5.85
C LYS A 3 16.24 5.44 -6.20
N GLN A 4 15.32 5.68 -7.13
CA GLN A 4 14.92 7.03 -7.52
C GLN A 4 14.49 7.81 -6.26
N HIS A 5 15.12 8.96 -6.02
CA HIS A 5 14.84 9.76 -4.83
C HIS A 5 13.51 10.49 -5.02
N ILE A 6 12.48 10.05 -4.29
CA ILE A 6 11.15 10.66 -4.32
C ILE A 6 11.13 11.80 -3.30
N LEU A 7 10.82 13.02 -3.77
CA LEU A 7 10.56 14.19 -2.91
C LEU A 7 9.04 14.35 -2.73
N PRO A 8 8.47 13.96 -1.58
CA PRO A 8 7.04 14.11 -1.31
C PRO A 8 6.69 15.53 -0.87
N LEU A 9 5.74 16.16 -1.57
CA LEU A 9 5.10 17.41 -1.19
C LEU A 9 3.63 17.15 -0.88
N PHE A 10 3.19 17.47 0.33
CA PHE A 10 1.80 17.28 0.75
C PHE A 10 0.99 18.57 0.55
N ILE A 11 0.15 18.59 -0.47
CA ILE A 11 -0.77 19.70 -0.77
C ILE A 11 -2.04 19.53 0.09
N PRO A 12 -2.48 20.58 0.80
CA PRO A 12 -3.67 20.56 1.67
C PRO A 12 -4.99 20.20 0.98
N GLN A 13 -5.96 19.78 1.80
CA GLN A 13 -7.30 19.27 1.44
C GLN A 13 -8.28 20.25 0.76
N LEU A 14 -7.82 21.29 0.06
CA LEU A 14 -8.74 22.22 -0.62
C LEU A 14 -9.62 21.54 -1.69
N GLY A 15 -9.27 20.31 -2.13
CA GLY A 15 -10.03 19.52 -3.10
C GLY A 15 -10.96 18.46 -2.49
N CYS A 16 -11.03 18.33 -1.16
CA CYS A 16 -11.90 17.35 -0.48
C CYS A 16 -13.21 18.02 -0.05
N GLY A 17 -14.31 17.76 -0.79
CA GLY A 17 -15.61 18.38 -0.49
C GLY A 17 -16.31 17.89 0.78
N GLN A 18 -15.94 16.72 1.33
CA GLN A 18 -16.41 16.18 2.60
C GLN A 18 -15.31 15.35 3.27
N ALA A 19 -15.28 15.34 4.61
CA ALA A 19 -14.33 14.56 5.38
C ALA A 19 -14.64 13.05 5.28
N CYS A 20 -13.62 12.24 4.98
CA CYS A 20 -13.77 10.78 4.99
C CYS A 20 -13.80 10.26 6.43
N SER A 21 -14.44 9.12 6.65
CA SER A 21 -14.62 8.58 8.01
C SER A 21 -13.32 8.19 8.70
N PHE A 22 -12.27 7.88 7.94
CA PHE A 22 -10.98 7.37 8.42
C PHE A 22 -9.81 8.36 8.29
N CYS A 23 -9.99 9.49 7.60
CA CYS A 23 -8.87 10.31 7.15
C CYS A 23 -8.73 11.57 8.02
N ASN A 24 -7.59 11.71 8.69
CA ASN A 24 -7.15 12.96 9.29
C ASN A 24 -5.80 13.36 8.69
N GLN A 25 -5.80 14.14 7.61
CA GLN A 25 -4.52 14.47 6.92
C GLN A 25 -3.61 15.36 7.73
N HIS A 26 -4.11 16.18 8.67
CA HIS A 26 -3.22 16.96 9.54
C HIS A 26 -2.32 16.02 10.36
N THR A 27 -2.90 14.96 10.92
CA THR A 27 -2.18 13.91 11.63
C THR A 27 -1.33 13.03 10.68
N ILE A 28 -1.83 12.69 9.50
CA ILE A 28 -1.11 11.79 8.57
C ILE A 28 0.09 12.48 7.88
N THR A 29 -0.02 13.78 7.58
CA THR A 29 1.01 14.53 6.83
C THR A 29 2.01 15.25 7.74
N GLY A 30 1.71 15.36 9.03
CA GLY A 30 2.57 16.02 10.03
C GLY A 30 2.79 17.52 9.77
N ARG A 31 1.88 18.18 9.03
CA ARG A 31 2.01 19.61 8.68
C ARG A 31 0.76 20.42 9.04
N VAL A 32 1.01 21.58 9.65
CA VAL A 32 -0.01 22.56 10.05
C VAL A 32 -0.18 23.66 8.99
N LYS A 33 0.90 24.10 8.32
CA LYS A 33 0.84 25.16 7.30
C LYS A 33 0.65 24.59 5.89
N PRO A 34 -0.25 25.18 5.08
CA PRO A 34 -0.39 24.79 3.68
C PRO A 34 0.88 25.09 2.88
N LEU A 35 1.35 24.09 2.13
CA LEU A 35 2.40 24.26 1.13
C LEU A 35 1.87 25.04 -0.07
N LEU A 36 2.66 25.99 -0.56
CA LEU A 36 2.36 26.79 -1.75
C LEU A 36 3.42 26.57 -2.84
N PRO A 37 3.08 26.81 -4.12
CA PRO A 37 4.05 26.70 -5.22
C PRO A 37 5.31 27.54 -5.01
N GLU A 38 5.20 28.70 -4.36
CA GLU A 38 6.32 29.58 -4.03
C GLU A 38 7.31 29.00 -3.00
N ASP A 39 6.90 28.00 -2.22
CA ASP A 39 7.79 27.35 -1.24
C ASP A 39 8.76 26.35 -1.92
N LEU A 40 8.46 25.94 -3.16
CA LEU A 40 9.20 24.89 -3.88
C LEU A 40 10.73 25.08 -3.92
N PRO A 41 11.30 26.27 -4.18
CA PRO A 41 12.74 26.46 -4.24
C PRO A 41 13.46 26.07 -2.94
N GLY A 42 12.81 26.29 -1.78
CA GLY A 42 13.36 25.95 -0.46
C GLY A 42 13.22 24.47 -0.08
N LEU A 43 12.47 23.69 -0.86
CA LEU A 43 12.18 22.27 -0.59
C LEU A 43 13.01 21.34 -1.48
N LEU A 44 13.56 21.83 -2.58
CA LEU A 44 14.40 21.04 -3.47
C LEU A 44 15.76 20.77 -2.82
N PRO A 45 16.29 19.53 -2.94
CA PRO A 45 17.61 19.23 -2.41
C PRO A 45 18.68 20.04 -3.15
N ALA A 46 19.70 20.49 -2.41
CA ALA A 46 20.82 21.25 -2.97
C ALA A 46 21.67 20.42 -3.95
N GLY A 47 21.70 19.09 -3.78
CA GLY A 47 22.51 18.16 -4.56
C GLY A 47 22.18 18.15 -6.06
N PRO A 48 23.11 17.65 -6.90
CA PRO A 48 22.94 17.61 -8.35
C PRO A 48 21.95 16.55 -8.83
N GLU A 49 21.61 15.57 -7.99
CA GLU A 49 20.79 14.44 -8.38
C GLU A 49 19.33 14.84 -8.64
N PRO A 50 18.75 14.44 -9.78
CA PRO A 50 17.35 14.69 -10.08
C PRO A 50 16.43 13.90 -9.13
N VAL A 51 15.32 14.51 -8.74
CA VAL A 51 14.29 13.85 -7.93
C VAL A 51 13.06 13.49 -8.77
N GLU A 52 12.31 12.47 -8.33
CA GLU A 52 10.90 12.34 -8.67
C GLU A 52 10.09 13.20 -7.70
N LEU A 53 9.40 14.22 -8.18
CA LEU A 53 8.59 15.07 -7.31
C LEU A 53 7.18 14.48 -7.20
N ALA A 54 6.72 14.24 -5.96
CA ALA A 54 5.43 13.63 -5.69
C ALA A 54 4.48 14.61 -4.99
N LEU A 55 3.43 15.04 -5.69
CA LEU A 55 2.35 15.87 -5.17
C LEU A 55 1.28 15.00 -4.49
N TYR A 56 1.41 14.81 -3.18
CA TYR A 56 0.48 14.05 -2.36
C TYR A 56 -0.59 14.96 -1.73
N GLY A 57 -1.70 14.34 -1.30
CA GLY A 57 -2.90 15.02 -0.78
C GLY A 57 -4.18 14.29 -1.16
N GLY A 58 -4.12 13.43 -2.19
CA GLY A 58 -5.20 12.52 -2.56
C GLY A 58 -6.37 13.19 -3.29
N SER A 59 -6.22 14.46 -3.68
CA SER A 59 -7.28 15.25 -4.32
C SER A 59 -6.74 16.30 -5.29
N PHE A 60 -5.51 16.12 -5.84
CA PHE A 60 -4.86 17.15 -6.66
C PHE A 60 -5.74 17.64 -7.82
N THR A 61 -6.34 16.72 -8.58
CA THR A 61 -7.21 17.08 -9.72
C THR A 61 -8.60 17.56 -9.31
N ALA A 62 -8.95 17.49 -8.03
CA ALA A 62 -10.15 18.09 -7.45
C ALA A 62 -9.92 19.52 -6.93
N LEU A 63 -8.68 20.02 -6.94
CA LEU A 63 -8.39 21.41 -6.61
C LEU A 63 -8.94 22.35 -7.69
N PRO A 64 -9.17 23.65 -7.40
CA PRO A 64 -9.50 24.62 -8.45
C PRO A 64 -8.43 24.60 -9.55
N LEU A 65 -8.84 24.65 -10.83
CA LEU A 65 -7.93 24.54 -11.97
C LEU A 65 -6.75 25.52 -11.89
N LYS A 66 -6.99 26.76 -11.47
CA LYS A 66 -5.94 27.77 -11.24
C LYS A 66 -4.84 27.31 -10.29
N VAL A 67 -5.19 26.54 -9.25
CA VAL A 67 -4.24 26.00 -8.27
C VAL A 67 -3.45 24.84 -8.87
N GLN A 68 -4.12 23.98 -9.64
CA GLN A 68 -3.47 22.89 -10.35
C GLN A 68 -2.43 23.42 -11.36
N VAL A 69 -2.83 24.41 -12.17
CA VAL A 69 -1.96 25.10 -13.14
C VAL A 69 -0.78 25.74 -12.43
N ALA A 70 -1.02 26.52 -11.36
CA ALA A 70 0.06 27.18 -10.62
C ALA A 70 1.11 26.18 -10.07
N TRP A 71 0.68 25.02 -9.57
CA TRP A 71 1.60 23.96 -9.16
C TRP A 71 2.34 23.35 -10.34
N LEU A 72 1.67 23.02 -11.44
CA LEU A 72 2.33 22.35 -12.57
C LEU A 72 3.29 23.29 -13.32
N GLU A 73 2.95 24.57 -13.45
CA GLU A 73 3.80 25.59 -14.06
C GLU A 73 5.04 25.88 -13.21
N SER A 74 4.90 25.96 -11.88
CA SER A 74 6.04 26.22 -10.99
C SER A 74 7.12 25.13 -11.05
N LEU A 75 6.75 23.91 -11.44
CA LEU A 75 7.67 22.78 -11.61
C LEU A 75 8.47 22.86 -12.92
N GLN A 76 7.98 23.54 -13.96
CA GLN A 76 8.59 23.51 -15.30
C GLN A 76 10.03 24.04 -15.34
N PRO A 77 10.38 25.18 -14.70
CA PRO A 77 11.76 25.66 -14.68
C PRO A 77 12.73 24.65 -14.05
N TRP A 78 12.29 23.91 -13.03
CA TRP A 78 13.12 22.91 -12.35
C TRP A 78 13.27 21.63 -13.15
N ARG A 79 12.27 21.27 -13.95
CA ARG A 79 12.37 20.19 -14.94
C ARG A 79 13.35 20.53 -16.06
N GLN A 80 13.26 21.75 -16.61
CA GLN A 80 14.18 22.22 -17.66
C GLN A 80 15.64 22.26 -17.17
N ARG A 81 15.85 22.55 -15.89
CA ARG A 81 17.18 22.50 -15.23
C ARG A 81 17.63 21.09 -14.84
N GLY A 82 16.83 20.06 -15.12
CA GLY A 82 17.14 18.68 -14.76
C GLY A 82 17.12 18.39 -13.25
N LYS A 83 16.56 19.27 -12.42
CA LYS A 83 16.40 19.02 -10.97
C LYS A 83 15.22 18.10 -10.65
N ILE A 84 14.18 18.16 -11.48
CA ILE A 84 13.01 17.27 -11.39
C ILE A 84 12.99 16.38 -12.64
N SER A 85 13.16 15.08 -12.44
CA SER A 85 13.13 14.08 -13.53
C SER A 85 11.70 13.77 -13.97
N THR A 86 10.84 13.45 -13.01
CA THR A 86 9.46 13.01 -13.24
C THR A 86 8.53 13.59 -12.19
N ILE A 87 7.27 13.78 -12.57
CA ILE A 87 6.23 14.22 -11.64
C ILE A 87 5.25 13.07 -11.39
N ARG A 88 4.93 12.87 -10.11
CA ARG A 88 3.89 11.99 -9.61
C ARG A 88 2.86 12.81 -8.86
N LEU A 89 1.58 12.44 -8.95
CA LEU A 89 0.53 13.06 -8.14
C LEU A 89 -0.46 12.03 -7.62
N SER A 90 -1.17 12.35 -6.54
CA SER A 90 -2.29 11.55 -6.07
C SER A 90 -3.64 12.27 -6.15
N THR A 91 -4.67 11.53 -6.53
CA THR A 91 -6.03 12.05 -6.68
C THR A 91 -7.10 10.99 -6.42
N ARG A 92 -8.37 11.43 -6.48
CA ARG A 92 -9.55 10.56 -6.35
C ARG A 92 -9.97 10.02 -7.73
N PRO A 93 -10.49 8.78 -7.80
CA PRO A 93 -10.97 8.19 -9.04
C PRO A 93 -12.04 9.01 -9.78
N ASP A 94 -12.96 9.67 -9.07
CA ASP A 94 -14.00 10.54 -9.66
C ASP A 94 -13.50 11.90 -10.14
N ALA A 95 -12.31 12.30 -9.72
CA ALA A 95 -11.75 13.61 -10.02
C ALA A 95 -10.82 13.60 -11.23
N ILE A 96 -10.76 12.50 -11.98
CA ILE A 96 -9.83 12.34 -13.09
C ILE A 96 -10.44 11.56 -14.25
N ASN A 97 -10.27 12.10 -15.46
CA ASN A 97 -10.67 11.47 -16.71
C ASN A 97 -9.52 11.47 -17.74
N LEU A 98 -9.76 10.91 -18.93
CA LEU A 98 -8.75 10.82 -19.98
C LEU A 98 -8.21 12.18 -20.43
N GLU A 99 -9.08 13.19 -20.59
CA GLU A 99 -8.67 14.54 -20.99
C GLU A 99 -7.73 15.17 -19.95
N GLN A 100 -8.10 15.07 -18.67
CA GLN A 100 -7.26 15.55 -17.57
C GLN A 100 -5.94 14.78 -17.51
N MET A 101 -5.92 13.47 -17.78
CA MET A 101 -4.69 12.68 -17.82
C MET A 101 -3.77 13.09 -18.96
N LEU A 102 -4.30 13.33 -20.16
CA LEU A 102 -3.52 13.83 -21.29
C LEU A 102 -2.94 15.23 -21.01
N TRP A 103 -3.74 16.10 -20.37
CA TRP A 103 -3.30 17.40 -19.90
C TRP A 103 -2.19 17.30 -18.85
N LEU A 104 -2.35 16.45 -17.83
CA LEU A 104 -1.30 16.21 -16.83
C LEU A 104 -0.01 15.69 -17.48
N LYS A 105 -0.14 14.78 -18.46
CA LYS A 105 0.99 14.27 -19.23
C LYS A 105 1.73 15.37 -19.99
N SER A 106 1.02 16.36 -20.55
CA SER A 106 1.67 17.49 -21.23
C SER A 106 2.49 18.36 -20.28
N TYR A 107 2.19 18.37 -18.98
CA TYR A 107 3.02 19.01 -17.94
C TYR A 107 4.19 18.14 -17.44
N GLY A 108 4.34 16.92 -17.98
CA GLY A 108 5.39 15.99 -17.60
C GLY A 108 5.08 15.13 -16.38
N VAL A 109 3.80 15.00 -16.02
CA VAL A 109 3.35 13.95 -15.10
C VAL A 109 3.57 12.60 -15.77
N THR A 110 4.21 11.68 -15.05
CA THR A 110 4.46 10.31 -15.51
C THR A 110 3.67 9.28 -14.72
N THR A 111 3.26 9.62 -13.49
CA THR A 111 2.59 8.70 -12.59
C THR A 111 1.41 9.37 -11.89
N VAL A 112 0.26 8.71 -11.92
CA VAL A 112 -0.93 9.10 -11.16
C VAL A 112 -1.27 8.01 -10.16
N GLU A 113 -1.48 8.40 -8.91
CA GLU A 113 -1.91 7.49 -7.86
C GLU A 113 -3.36 7.74 -7.45
N LEU A 114 -4.18 6.71 -7.63
CA LEU A 114 -5.60 6.74 -7.32
C LEU A 114 -5.85 6.24 -5.90
N GLY A 115 -6.48 7.09 -5.09
CA GLY A 115 -7.04 6.68 -3.81
C GLY A 115 -8.28 5.81 -4.01
N VAL A 116 -8.10 4.50 -4.23
CA VAL A 116 -9.16 3.52 -4.49
C VAL A 116 -9.90 3.11 -3.22
N GLN A 117 -9.15 2.84 -2.14
CA GLN A 117 -9.60 2.28 -0.86
C GLN A 117 -10.24 0.89 -0.97
N SER A 118 -11.38 0.76 -1.63
CA SER A 118 -12.13 -0.49 -1.81
C SER A 118 -12.79 -0.53 -3.21
N LEU A 119 -13.22 -1.72 -3.63
CA LEU A 119 -14.07 -1.91 -4.82
C LEU A 119 -15.50 -2.34 -4.46
N ASP A 120 -15.88 -2.21 -3.19
CA ASP A 120 -17.25 -2.41 -2.72
C ASP A 120 -17.96 -1.05 -2.55
N ASP A 121 -19.02 -0.83 -3.30
CA ASP A 121 -19.75 0.45 -3.32
C ASP A 121 -20.40 0.78 -1.97
N GLN A 122 -20.80 -0.22 -1.18
CA GLN A 122 -21.36 0.00 0.15
C GLN A 122 -20.27 0.42 1.14
N VAL A 123 -19.10 -0.22 1.07
CA VAL A 123 -17.93 0.15 1.86
C VAL A 123 -17.48 1.57 1.53
N LEU A 124 -17.40 1.91 0.24
CA LEU A 124 -17.04 3.25 -0.24
C LEU A 124 -18.03 4.31 0.29
N ALA A 125 -19.33 4.07 0.18
CA ALA A 125 -20.36 4.97 0.67
C ALA A 125 -20.25 5.18 2.19
N ARG A 126 -20.10 4.10 2.98
CA ARG A 126 -19.91 4.19 4.44
C ARG A 126 -18.62 4.90 4.83
N ALA A 127 -17.57 4.80 4.01
CA ALA A 127 -16.31 5.50 4.22
C ALA A 127 -16.37 7.01 3.87
N GLY A 128 -17.51 7.49 3.36
CA GLY A 128 -17.68 8.86 2.88
C GLY A 128 -17.04 9.11 1.52
N ARG A 129 -16.84 8.06 0.69
CA ARG A 129 -16.41 8.21 -0.70
C ARG A 129 -17.62 8.44 -1.60
N ARG A 130 -17.45 9.34 -2.58
CA ARG A 130 -18.49 9.79 -3.50
C ARG A 130 -18.34 9.22 -4.92
N TYR A 131 -17.56 8.16 -5.04
CA TYR A 131 -17.31 7.45 -6.28
C TYR A 131 -17.60 5.96 -6.08
N ARG A 132 -17.79 5.25 -7.17
CA ARG A 132 -18.09 3.82 -7.22
C ARG A 132 -16.90 3.04 -7.75
N ALA A 133 -16.97 1.72 -7.59
CA ALA A 133 -16.02 0.77 -8.17
C ALA A 133 -15.84 0.97 -9.69
N ALA A 134 -16.90 1.35 -10.40
CA ALA A 134 -16.84 1.61 -11.84
C ALA A 134 -15.93 2.82 -12.19
N ASP A 135 -15.95 3.87 -11.37
CA ASP A 135 -15.11 5.06 -11.57
C ASP A 135 -13.62 4.71 -11.40
N VAL A 136 -13.31 3.83 -10.43
CA VAL A 136 -11.96 3.30 -10.22
C VAL A 136 -11.45 2.59 -11.47
N ILE A 137 -12.24 1.65 -12.00
CA ILE A 137 -11.84 0.89 -13.19
C ILE A 137 -11.67 1.82 -14.39
N THR A 138 -12.60 2.75 -14.59
CA THR A 138 -12.55 3.74 -15.67
C THR A 138 -11.30 4.60 -15.58
N ALA A 139 -10.95 5.09 -14.39
CA ALA A 139 -9.76 5.91 -14.18
C ALA A 139 -8.46 5.13 -14.46
N ILE A 140 -8.37 3.86 -14.06
CA ILE A 140 -7.19 3.02 -14.36
C ILE A 140 -7.03 2.84 -15.87
N LEU A 141 -8.10 2.47 -16.57
CA LEU A 141 -8.07 2.27 -18.02
C LEU A 141 -7.75 3.56 -18.78
N ALA A 142 -8.32 4.70 -18.37
CA ALA A 142 -7.98 6.00 -18.93
C ALA A 142 -6.49 6.34 -18.77
N GLY A 143 -5.89 5.95 -17.65
CA GLY A 143 -4.48 6.11 -17.37
C GLY A 143 -3.58 5.36 -18.34
N HIS A 144 -3.93 4.11 -18.64
CA HIS A 144 -3.23 3.30 -19.63
C HIS A 144 -3.35 3.90 -21.02
N VAL A 145 -4.55 4.35 -21.42
CA VAL A 145 -4.77 5.03 -22.70
C VAL A 145 -3.94 6.33 -22.81
N ALA A 146 -3.85 7.10 -21.73
CA ALA A 146 -2.99 8.27 -21.68
C ALA A 146 -1.49 7.93 -21.71
N GLY A 147 -1.10 6.68 -21.48
CA GLY A 147 0.30 6.26 -21.35
C GLY A 147 0.97 6.81 -20.09
N LEU A 148 0.22 6.89 -18.99
CA LEU A 148 0.70 7.21 -17.65
C LEU A 148 0.84 5.93 -16.84
N LYS A 149 1.77 5.91 -15.88
CA LYS A 149 1.81 4.87 -14.85
C LYS A 149 0.69 5.11 -13.85
N ILE A 150 -0.05 4.07 -13.49
CA ILE A 150 -1.17 4.12 -12.55
C ILE A 150 -0.86 3.34 -11.28
N GLY A 151 -0.74 4.08 -10.18
CA GLY A 151 -0.71 3.51 -8.85
C GLY A 151 -2.09 3.46 -8.22
N ILE A 152 -2.34 2.47 -7.38
CA ILE A 152 -3.56 2.40 -6.56
C ILE A 152 -3.23 2.28 -5.08
N GLN A 153 -4.07 2.89 -4.26
CA GLN A 153 -3.99 2.79 -2.80
C GLN A 153 -5.25 2.11 -2.24
N LEU A 154 -5.06 0.95 -1.62
CA LEU A 154 -6.10 0.18 -0.93
C LEU A 154 -6.07 0.44 0.58
N LEU A 155 -7.25 0.35 1.19
CA LEU A 155 -7.43 0.57 2.63
C LEU A 155 -8.31 -0.55 3.24
N PRO A 156 -7.82 -1.81 3.28
CA PRO A 156 -8.63 -2.92 3.74
C PRO A 156 -9.01 -2.77 5.22
N GLY A 157 -10.23 -3.15 5.56
CA GLY A 157 -10.78 -3.08 6.92
C GLY A 157 -11.70 -1.89 7.17
N LEU A 158 -12.15 -1.21 6.11
CA LEU A 158 -13.14 -0.12 6.22
C LEU A 158 -14.49 -0.62 6.77
N PRO A 159 -15.33 0.28 7.33
CA PRO A 159 -16.66 -0.09 7.82
C PRO A 159 -17.50 -0.83 6.78
N GLY A 160 -17.90 -2.05 7.13
CA GLY A 160 -18.69 -2.94 6.26
C GLY A 160 -17.86 -3.84 5.36
N GLU A 161 -16.54 -3.68 5.32
CA GLU A 161 -15.66 -4.53 4.52
C GLU A 161 -15.37 -5.84 5.26
N THR A 162 -15.40 -6.93 4.50
CA THR A 162 -14.98 -8.27 4.92
C THR A 162 -13.70 -8.68 4.19
N PRO A 163 -12.88 -9.59 4.76
CA PRO A 163 -11.74 -10.16 4.05
C PRO A 163 -12.08 -10.71 2.66
N GLN A 164 -13.26 -11.31 2.52
CA GLN A 164 -13.78 -11.84 1.26
C GLN A 164 -13.99 -10.72 0.23
N THR A 165 -14.66 -9.63 0.63
CA THR A 165 -14.88 -8.47 -0.25
C THR A 165 -13.57 -7.78 -0.63
N ALA A 166 -12.62 -7.66 0.30
CA ALA A 166 -11.30 -7.08 0.04
C ALA A 166 -10.49 -7.93 -0.97
N VAL A 167 -10.50 -9.26 -0.81
CA VAL A 167 -9.86 -10.21 -1.74
C VAL A 167 -10.52 -10.18 -3.11
N ALA A 168 -11.85 -10.16 -3.18
CA ALA A 168 -12.59 -10.06 -4.44
C ALA A 168 -12.28 -8.75 -5.18
N GLY A 169 -12.23 -7.63 -4.46
CA GLY A 169 -11.82 -6.33 -4.99
C GLY A 169 -10.39 -6.35 -5.52
N ALA A 170 -9.43 -6.91 -4.77
CA ALA A 170 -8.05 -7.02 -5.19
C ALA A 170 -7.88 -7.85 -6.47
N ARG A 171 -8.61 -8.98 -6.60
CA ARG A 171 -8.60 -9.79 -7.83
C ARG A 171 -9.10 -9.00 -9.05
N ARG A 172 -10.19 -8.23 -8.88
CA ARG A 172 -10.72 -7.37 -9.95
C ARG A 172 -9.75 -6.25 -10.35
N LEU A 173 -9.06 -5.65 -9.37
CA LEU A 173 -8.04 -4.63 -9.63
C LEU A 173 -6.82 -5.20 -10.33
N ALA A 174 -6.34 -6.37 -9.89
CA ALA A 174 -5.21 -7.04 -10.53
C ALA A 174 -5.53 -7.40 -11.99
N ALA A 175 -6.79 -7.70 -12.31
CA ALA A 175 -7.24 -7.96 -13.68
C ALA A 175 -7.18 -6.73 -14.61
N VAL A 176 -7.22 -5.51 -14.07
CA VAL A 176 -7.04 -4.27 -14.85
C VAL A 176 -5.62 -3.71 -14.74
N ALA A 177 -4.69 -4.50 -14.20
CA ALA A 177 -3.24 -4.31 -14.28
C ALA A 177 -2.70 -2.91 -13.94
N PRO A 178 -2.98 -2.33 -12.76
CA PRO A 178 -2.29 -1.12 -12.32
C PRO A 178 -0.78 -1.36 -12.21
N ASP A 179 0.04 -0.33 -12.42
CA ASP A 179 1.50 -0.42 -12.40
C ASP A 179 2.10 -0.62 -10.99
N LEU A 180 1.41 -0.18 -9.94
CA LEU A 180 1.87 -0.31 -8.56
C LEU A 180 0.73 -0.24 -7.54
N VAL A 181 0.96 -0.84 -6.37
CA VAL A 181 -0.05 -0.90 -5.30
C VAL A 181 0.53 -0.49 -3.96
N ARG A 182 -0.28 0.21 -3.17
CA ARG A 182 -0.07 0.47 -1.74
C ARG A 182 -1.23 -0.12 -0.96
N ILE A 183 -0.94 -0.84 0.12
CA ILE A 183 -1.97 -1.47 0.97
C ILE A 183 -1.84 -0.89 2.37
N TYR A 184 -2.86 -0.18 2.83
CA TYR A 184 -2.88 0.42 4.16
C TYR A 184 -4.02 -0.18 4.96
N PRO A 185 -3.81 -1.30 5.66
CA PRO A 185 -4.81 -1.81 6.60
C PRO A 185 -5.30 -0.71 7.53
N LEU A 186 -6.60 -0.69 7.80
CA LEU A 186 -7.25 0.42 8.49
C LEU A 186 -6.61 0.66 9.87
N VAL A 187 -6.33 1.94 10.13
CA VAL A 187 -5.94 2.47 11.43
C VAL A 187 -6.95 3.54 11.81
N VAL A 188 -7.54 3.44 13.01
CA VAL A 188 -8.47 4.43 13.54
C VAL A 188 -7.65 5.56 14.16
N LEU A 189 -7.74 6.76 13.57
CA LEU A 189 -7.01 7.93 14.02
C LEU A 189 -7.90 8.85 14.86
N ALA A 190 -7.31 9.48 15.88
CA ALA A 190 -7.99 10.47 16.70
C ALA A 190 -8.55 11.63 15.86
N GLY A 191 -9.71 12.15 16.28
CA GLY A 191 -10.39 13.24 15.59
C GLY A 191 -11.11 12.86 14.28
N THR A 192 -11.18 11.57 13.94
CA THR A 192 -11.94 11.09 12.78
C THR A 192 -13.38 10.69 13.16
N PRO A 193 -14.33 10.64 12.20
CA PRO A 193 -15.64 10.04 12.46
C PRO A 193 -15.55 8.60 12.98
N LEU A 194 -14.60 7.80 12.47
CA LEU A 194 -14.38 6.44 12.96
C LEU A 194 -13.92 6.37 14.41
N ALA A 195 -13.16 7.35 14.90
CA ALA A 195 -12.81 7.43 16.33
C ALA A 195 -14.07 7.55 17.19
N ARG A 196 -15.05 8.37 16.76
CA ARG A 196 -16.32 8.53 17.48
C ARG A 196 -17.17 7.26 17.43
N GLU A 197 -17.20 6.58 16.29
CA GLU A 197 -17.90 5.28 16.17
C GLU A 197 -17.26 4.19 17.03
N LEU A 198 -15.92 4.19 17.13
CA LEU A 198 -15.18 3.30 18.02
C LEU A 198 -15.51 3.57 19.49
N GLU A 199 -15.49 4.85 19.91
CA GLU A 199 -15.85 5.28 21.26
C GLU A 199 -17.30 4.95 21.61
N ALA A 200 -18.22 5.07 20.64
CA ALA A 200 -19.62 4.71 20.79
C ALA A 200 -19.88 3.19 20.72
N GLY A 201 -18.87 2.37 20.41
CA GLY A 201 -18.99 0.93 20.24
C GLY A 201 -19.76 0.49 18.99
N THR A 202 -20.05 1.40 18.05
CA THR A 202 -20.79 1.11 16.81
C THR A 202 -19.88 0.66 15.67
N PHE A 203 -18.56 0.77 15.85
CA PHE A 203 -17.55 0.25 14.95
C PHE A 203 -16.44 -0.46 15.72
N GLN A 204 -15.99 -1.60 15.21
CA GLN A 204 -14.79 -2.29 15.66
C GLN A 204 -13.89 -2.55 14.45
N PRO A 205 -12.63 -2.07 14.45
CA PRO A 205 -11.70 -2.39 13.38
C PRO A 205 -11.35 -3.89 13.44
N TRP A 206 -10.84 -4.42 12.32
CA TRP A 206 -10.27 -5.77 12.33
C TRP A 206 -9.15 -5.87 13.36
N ASP A 207 -9.05 -7.03 14.01
CA ASP A 207 -7.89 -7.34 14.82
C ASP A 207 -6.61 -7.37 13.96
N PHE A 208 -5.47 -7.28 14.64
CA PHE A 208 -4.18 -7.16 13.98
C PHE A 208 -3.85 -8.39 13.11
N ALA A 209 -4.19 -9.60 13.56
CA ALA A 209 -3.88 -10.83 12.85
C ALA A 209 -4.71 -10.94 11.56
N LEU A 210 -6.01 -10.67 11.63
CA LEU A 210 -6.92 -10.65 10.48
C LEU A 210 -6.51 -9.61 9.44
N ALA A 211 -6.10 -8.43 9.88
CA ALA A 211 -5.63 -7.36 9.01
C ALA A 211 -4.30 -7.73 8.32
N VAL A 212 -3.34 -8.32 9.04
CA VAL A 212 -2.08 -8.83 8.47
C VAL A 212 -2.34 -9.94 7.46
N ASP A 213 -3.21 -10.89 7.80
CA ASP A 213 -3.57 -12.02 6.92
C ASP A 213 -4.27 -11.53 5.66
N THR A 214 -5.18 -10.57 5.79
CA THR A 214 -5.85 -9.98 4.63
C THR A 214 -4.84 -9.25 3.76
N ALA A 215 -3.97 -8.40 4.34
CA ALA A 215 -2.92 -7.70 3.61
C ALA A 215 -1.94 -8.65 2.89
N ALA A 216 -1.59 -9.78 3.51
CA ALA A 216 -0.78 -10.83 2.91
C ALA A 216 -1.45 -11.42 1.66
N ARG A 217 -2.74 -11.78 1.74
CA ARG A 217 -3.52 -12.27 0.58
C ARG A 217 -3.56 -11.24 -0.54
N LEU A 218 -3.85 -9.99 -0.22
CA LEU A 218 -3.87 -8.90 -1.19
C LEU A 218 -2.49 -8.76 -1.87
N LYS A 219 -1.41 -8.83 -1.11
CA LYS A 219 -0.04 -8.76 -1.65
C LYS A 219 0.23 -9.89 -2.63
N ILE A 220 -0.10 -11.13 -2.27
CA ILE A 220 0.07 -12.31 -3.14
C ILE A 220 -0.68 -12.12 -4.46
N ILE A 221 -1.94 -11.67 -4.41
CA ILE A 221 -2.79 -11.45 -5.61
C ILE A 221 -2.15 -10.46 -6.60
N PHE A 222 -1.55 -9.38 -6.11
CA PHE A 222 -0.89 -8.42 -7.00
C PHE A 222 0.46 -8.95 -7.50
N GLN A 223 1.25 -9.58 -6.62
CA GLN A 223 2.56 -10.11 -6.99
C GLN A 223 2.47 -11.28 -7.99
N SER A 224 1.45 -12.15 -7.89
CA SER A 224 1.20 -13.24 -8.85
C SER A 224 0.96 -12.73 -10.28
N ARG A 225 0.53 -11.47 -10.41
CA ARG A 225 0.31 -10.77 -11.68
C ARG A 225 1.48 -9.87 -12.08
N GLY A 226 2.61 -9.94 -11.37
CA GLY A 226 3.77 -9.08 -11.62
C GLY A 226 3.56 -7.62 -11.21
N ILE A 227 2.50 -7.31 -10.43
CA ILE A 227 2.19 -5.96 -9.99
C ILE A 227 2.89 -5.70 -8.65
N PRO A 228 3.82 -4.73 -8.57
CA PRO A 228 4.58 -4.48 -7.35
C PRO A 228 3.73 -3.82 -6.27
N VAL A 229 3.68 -4.45 -5.08
CA VAL A 229 3.22 -3.81 -3.85
C VAL A 229 4.39 -3.06 -3.23
N ILE A 230 4.41 -1.74 -3.39
CA ILE A 230 5.56 -0.90 -3.02
C ILE A 230 5.52 -0.42 -1.56
N ARG A 231 4.36 -0.55 -0.90
CA ARG A 231 4.20 -0.15 0.50
C ARG A 231 3.05 -0.91 1.16
N ILE A 232 3.30 -1.37 2.38
CA ILE A 232 2.26 -1.84 3.30
C ILE A 232 2.36 -1.06 4.62
N GLY A 233 1.23 -0.54 5.08
CA GLY A 233 1.12 0.30 6.27
C GLY A 233 1.53 1.76 6.06
N LEU A 234 1.05 2.62 6.97
CA LEU A 234 1.32 4.05 6.98
C LEU A 234 2.83 4.33 7.17
N GLN A 235 3.27 5.51 6.74
CA GLN A 235 4.62 5.97 7.02
C GLN A 235 4.73 6.36 8.49
N PRO A 236 5.67 5.77 9.27
CA PRO A 236 5.89 6.19 10.64
C PRO A 236 6.25 7.68 10.66
N GLY A 237 5.55 8.45 11.48
CA GLY A 237 5.80 9.86 11.73
C GLY A 237 5.69 10.13 13.23
N GLN A 238 6.21 11.28 13.66
CA GLN A 238 6.08 11.72 15.06
C GLN A 238 4.61 11.89 15.47
N ASP A 239 3.73 12.09 14.49
CA ASP A 239 2.29 12.29 14.66
C ASP A 239 1.47 10.99 14.66
N LEU A 240 2.10 9.81 14.49
CA LEU A 240 1.44 8.49 14.56
C LEU A 240 1.90 7.71 15.79
N VAL A 241 1.44 8.20 16.94
CA VAL A 241 1.67 7.68 18.29
C VAL A 241 0.51 6.75 18.72
N PRO A 242 0.78 5.45 18.98
CA PRO A 242 -0.17 4.51 19.58
C PRO A 242 -0.70 5.02 20.93
N GLY A 243 -2.01 4.92 21.15
CA GLY A 243 -2.67 5.37 22.38
C GLY A 243 -2.92 6.88 22.47
N SER A 244 -2.51 7.66 21.46
CA SER A 244 -2.81 9.08 21.34
C SER A 244 -3.47 9.36 20.00
N SER A 245 -2.68 9.62 18.96
CA SER A 245 -3.18 9.84 17.60
C SER A 245 -3.71 8.57 16.91
N VAL A 246 -3.20 7.39 17.28
CA VAL A 246 -3.61 6.08 16.77
C VAL A 246 -4.38 5.37 17.88
N LEU A 247 -5.69 5.20 17.69
CA LEU A 247 -6.60 4.68 18.72
C LEU A 247 -6.80 3.17 18.62
N ALA A 248 -6.89 2.63 17.41
CA ALA A 248 -7.09 1.19 17.17
C ALA A 248 -6.73 0.80 15.72
N GLY A 249 -6.86 -0.49 15.40
CA GLY A 249 -6.63 -1.05 14.07
C GLY A 249 -5.19 -1.55 13.85
N CYS A 250 -4.79 -1.70 12.60
CA CYS A 250 -3.57 -2.40 12.22
C CYS A 250 -2.40 -1.42 11.97
N TYR A 251 -1.86 -0.86 13.05
CA TYR A 251 -0.66 -0.01 12.99
C TYR A 251 0.57 -0.74 13.51
N HIS A 252 1.64 -0.76 12.69
CA HIS A 252 2.97 -1.17 13.13
C HIS A 252 4.04 -0.51 12.24
N PRO A 253 5.14 0.03 12.79
CA PRO A 253 6.18 0.68 11.97
C PRO A 253 6.82 -0.23 10.91
N ALA A 254 6.89 -1.53 11.20
CA ALA A 254 7.39 -2.57 10.31
C ALA A 254 6.29 -3.46 9.72
N LEU A 255 5.05 -2.95 9.55
CA LEU A 255 3.91 -3.74 9.10
C LEU A 255 4.19 -4.51 7.79
N GLY A 256 4.89 -3.90 6.83
CA GLY A 256 5.29 -4.60 5.61
C GLY A 256 6.15 -5.83 5.85
N GLN A 257 7.12 -5.76 6.79
CA GLN A 257 7.92 -6.92 7.16
C GLN A 257 7.08 -8.00 7.85
N ILE A 258 6.11 -7.61 8.69
CA ILE A 258 5.20 -8.54 9.37
C ILE A 258 4.33 -9.28 8.35
N VAL A 259 3.79 -8.57 7.35
CA VAL A 259 3.03 -9.17 6.27
C VAL A 259 3.90 -10.11 5.43
N ASP A 260 5.12 -9.71 5.09
CA ASP A 260 6.06 -10.58 4.37
C ASP A 260 6.37 -11.84 5.19
N SER A 261 6.64 -11.69 6.49
CA SER A 261 6.85 -12.80 7.41
C SER A 261 5.66 -13.75 7.48
N ARG A 262 4.43 -13.21 7.44
CA ARG A 262 3.20 -14.03 7.40
C ARG A 262 3.13 -14.85 6.12
N ILE A 263 3.49 -14.28 4.97
CA ILE A 263 3.53 -15.02 3.69
C ILE A 263 4.58 -16.14 3.76
N PHE A 264 5.78 -15.86 4.28
CA PHE A 264 6.80 -16.89 4.46
C PHE A 264 6.34 -18.03 5.38
N LEU A 265 5.56 -17.73 6.42
CA LEU A 265 4.97 -18.76 7.25
C LEU A 265 4.02 -19.67 6.45
N TRP A 266 3.17 -19.09 5.60
CA TRP A 266 2.27 -19.87 4.74
C TRP A 266 3.00 -20.71 3.71
N LEU A 267 4.12 -20.23 3.16
CA LEU A 267 4.98 -21.02 2.27
C LEU A 267 5.53 -22.25 3.00
N LEU A 268 6.04 -22.07 4.23
CA LEU A 268 6.57 -23.17 5.05
C LEU A 268 5.49 -24.21 5.32
N GLU A 269 4.30 -23.77 5.71
CA GLU A 269 3.17 -24.68 5.95
C GLU A 269 2.71 -25.39 4.67
N SER A 270 2.71 -24.72 3.52
CA SER A 270 2.37 -25.33 2.23
C SER A 270 3.35 -26.47 1.89
N LEU A 271 4.66 -26.25 2.06
CA LEU A 271 5.66 -27.28 1.84
C LEU A 271 5.51 -28.48 2.79
N LEU A 272 5.19 -28.21 4.06
CA LEU A 272 4.91 -29.28 5.03
C LEU A 272 3.65 -30.07 4.65
N GLN A 273 2.58 -29.41 4.20
CA GLN A 273 1.37 -30.07 3.69
C GLN A 273 1.64 -30.89 2.43
N GLN A 274 2.60 -30.47 1.61
CA GLN A 274 3.08 -31.24 0.47
C GLN A 274 3.99 -32.42 0.87
N GLY A 275 4.29 -32.62 2.15
CA GLY A 275 5.05 -33.78 2.64
C GLY A 275 6.57 -33.67 2.49
N VAL A 276 7.13 -32.45 2.52
CA VAL A 276 8.60 -32.28 2.63
C VAL A 276 9.11 -32.90 3.94
N ASP A 277 10.25 -33.60 3.88
CA ASP A 277 10.96 -34.07 5.07
C ASP A 277 11.56 -32.88 5.84
N PRO A 278 11.10 -32.59 7.07
CA PRO A 278 11.58 -31.44 7.83
C PRO A 278 13.06 -31.49 8.22
N ASN A 279 13.70 -32.67 8.15
CA ASN A 279 15.12 -32.84 8.43
C ASN A 279 16.01 -32.38 7.27
N GLN A 280 15.46 -32.23 6.07
CA GLN A 280 16.19 -31.71 4.93
C GLN A 280 16.48 -30.21 5.10
N PRO A 281 17.58 -29.71 4.50
CA PRO A 281 17.92 -28.29 4.56
C PRO A 281 16.86 -27.41 3.88
N LEU A 282 16.55 -26.30 4.55
CA LEU A 282 15.66 -25.24 4.07
C LEU A 282 16.52 -24.07 3.57
N PHE A 283 16.46 -23.76 2.28
CA PHE A 283 17.19 -22.68 1.65
C PHE A 283 16.30 -21.46 1.41
N VAL A 284 16.86 -20.28 1.66
CA VAL A 284 16.21 -18.99 1.43
C VAL A 284 17.23 -17.97 0.93
N ASN A 285 16.78 -16.97 0.17
CA ASN A 285 17.64 -15.83 -0.15
C ASN A 285 18.12 -15.17 1.16
N PRO A 286 19.42 -14.85 1.31
CA PRO A 286 19.93 -14.25 2.54
C PRO A 286 19.23 -12.96 2.97
N ARG A 287 18.69 -12.21 2.01
CA ARG A 287 17.98 -10.97 2.29
C ARG A 287 16.53 -11.17 2.76
N ASP A 288 16.03 -12.42 2.73
CA ASP A 288 14.72 -12.84 3.24
C ASP A 288 14.81 -13.63 4.55
N PHE A 289 16.01 -13.85 5.12
CA PHE A 289 16.18 -14.55 6.39
C PHE A 289 15.29 -13.99 7.51
N SER A 290 15.22 -12.67 7.63
CA SER A 290 14.39 -12.00 8.63
C SER A 290 12.90 -12.25 8.41
N ASN A 291 12.47 -12.33 7.15
CA ASN A 291 11.07 -12.58 6.79
C ASN A 291 10.72 -14.04 7.08
N LEU A 292 11.60 -14.98 6.72
CA LEU A 292 11.39 -16.40 6.99
C LEU A 292 11.33 -16.71 8.48
N ARG A 293 12.26 -16.16 9.28
CA ARG A 293 12.28 -16.35 10.75
C ARG A 293 11.13 -15.64 11.45
N GLY A 294 10.70 -14.51 10.90
CA GLY A 294 9.79 -13.57 11.52
C GLY A 294 10.41 -12.79 12.67
N GLN A 295 9.74 -11.71 13.07
CA GLN A 295 10.18 -10.87 14.18
C GLN A 295 10.27 -11.70 15.46
N HIS A 296 11.38 -11.55 16.19
CA HIS A 296 11.69 -12.34 17.38
C HIS A 296 11.62 -13.87 17.18
N GLY A 297 11.73 -14.35 15.94
CA GLY A 297 11.68 -15.79 15.62
C GLY A 297 10.29 -16.40 15.66
N VAL A 298 9.22 -15.60 15.58
CA VAL A 298 7.83 -16.06 15.72
C VAL A 298 7.46 -17.24 14.80
N ASN A 299 7.93 -17.24 13.54
CA ASN A 299 7.63 -18.33 12.61
C ASN A 299 8.32 -19.64 13.03
N LEU A 300 9.56 -19.57 13.53
CA LEU A 300 10.28 -20.75 14.00
C LEU A 300 9.67 -21.29 15.30
N CYS A 301 9.26 -20.40 16.21
CA CYS A 301 8.52 -20.77 17.41
C CYS A 301 7.21 -21.47 17.05
N TYR A 302 6.48 -20.96 16.06
CA TYR A 302 5.27 -21.59 15.56
C TYR A 302 5.53 -23.00 15.01
N LEU A 303 6.53 -23.17 14.13
CA LEU A 303 6.88 -24.48 13.60
C LEU A 303 7.26 -25.48 14.70
N SER A 304 8.03 -25.02 15.69
CA SER A 304 8.42 -25.87 16.82
C SER A 304 7.24 -26.25 17.71
N ARG A 305 6.25 -25.37 17.89
CA ARG A 305 5.08 -25.64 18.74
C ARG A 305 4.03 -26.50 18.03
N LYS A 306 3.71 -26.18 16.77
CA LYS A 306 2.64 -26.83 16.02
C LYS A 306 3.06 -28.16 15.40
N PHE A 307 4.29 -28.22 14.88
CA PHE A 307 4.76 -29.40 14.13
C PHE A 307 5.92 -30.12 14.81
N ASN A 308 6.45 -29.62 15.92
CA ASN A 308 7.66 -30.14 16.57
C ASN A 308 8.89 -30.16 15.65
N ILE A 309 9.02 -29.15 14.78
CA ILE A 309 10.08 -29.04 13.77
C ILE A 309 11.02 -27.87 14.09
N LYS A 310 12.33 -28.08 13.87
CA LYS A 310 13.36 -27.03 13.89
C LYS A 310 14.20 -27.13 12.62
N PRO A 311 13.84 -26.43 11.53
CA PRO A 311 14.50 -26.61 10.24
C PRO A 311 15.92 -26.09 10.26
N ARG A 312 16.84 -26.78 9.57
CA ARG A 312 18.20 -26.27 9.31
C ARG A 312 18.14 -25.27 8.14
N ILE A 313 18.17 -23.98 8.47
CA ILE A 313 18.04 -22.90 7.49
C ILE A 313 19.42 -22.53 6.92
N LEU A 314 19.54 -22.50 5.60
CA LEU A 314 20.75 -22.15 4.85
C LEU A 314 20.46 -21.00 3.88
N GLY A 315 21.48 -20.16 3.64
CA GLY A 315 21.39 -19.04 2.72
C GLY A 315 21.79 -19.45 1.31
N ASP A 316 20.96 -19.11 0.33
CA ASP A 316 21.24 -19.34 -1.09
C ASP A 316 21.01 -18.05 -1.88
N GLY A 317 22.11 -17.38 -2.25
CA GLY A 317 22.07 -16.11 -2.96
C GLY A 317 21.54 -16.20 -4.39
N SER A 318 21.46 -17.42 -4.95
CA SER A 318 20.91 -17.66 -6.30
C SER A 318 19.39 -17.70 -6.33
N LEU A 319 18.74 -17.97 -5.17
CA LEU A 319 17.29 -17.98 -5.08
C LEU A 319 16.72 -16.56 -5.27
N PRO A 320 15.66 -16.39 -6.07
CA PRO A 320 14.92 -15.14 -6.12
C PRO A 320 14.39 -14.72 -4.74
N ARG A 321 14.15 -13.42 -4.57
CA ARG A 321 13.49 -12.89 -3.36
C ARG A 321 12.05 -13.42 -3.28
N GLY A 322 11.60 -13.75 -2.08
CA GLY A 322 10.26 -14.29 -1.86
C GLY A 322 10.12 -15.79 -2.14
N THR A 323 11.23 -16.50 -2.35
CA THR A 323 11.24 -17.93 -2.66
C THR A 323 11.88 -18.72 -1.52
N ILE A 324 11.35 -19.92 -1.26
CA ILE A 324 11.96 -20.90 -0.36
C ILE A 324 12.10 -22.26 -1.06
N ARG A 325 13.19 -22.96 -0.77
CA ARG A 325 13.42 -24.34 -1.22
C ARG A 325 13.65 -25.23 -0.01
N TRP A 326 12.82 -26.25 0.20
CA TRP A 326 12.98 -27.18 1.30
C TRP A 326 13.08 -28.58 0.73
N GLY A 327 14.27 -29.17 0.83
CA GLY A 327 14.55 -30.41 0.11
C GLY A 327 14.63 -30.20 -1.40
N ASP A 328 13.86 -31.01 -2.13
CA ASP A 328 13.67 -30.95 -3.59
C ASP A 328 12.53 -30.00 -4.00
N LYS A 329 11.70 -29.53 -3.07
CA LYS A 329 10.55 -28.67 -3.38
C LYS A 329 10.90 -27.19 -3.32
N LEU A 330 10.42 -26.46 -4.31
CA LEU A 330 10.57 -25.02 -4.47
C LEU A 330 9.19 -24.37 -4.51
N ILE A 331 8.98 -23.31 -3.74
CA ILE A 331 7.76 -22.50 -3.78
C ILE A 331 8.11 -21.03 -3.60
N ASP A 332 7.32 -20.15 -4.20
CA ASP A 332 7.47 -18.71 -4.07
C ASP A 332 6.20 -18.02 -3.56
N TRP A 333 6.37 -16.82 -3.01
CA TRP A 333 5.34 -15.99 -2.38
C TRP A 333 4.25 -15.48 -3.33
N SER A 334 4.35 -15.71 -4.63
CA SER A 334 3.38 -15.29 -5.62
C SER A 334 2.40 -16.40 -6.00
N ASP A 335 2.53 -17.58 -5.39
CA ASP A 335 1.60 -18.70 -5.58
C ASP A 335 0.18 -18.35 -5.08
N GLU A 336 -0.77 -18.23 -6.01
CA GLU A 336 -2.18 -17.94 -5.70
C GLU A 336 -2.85 -19.05 -4.86
N ALA A 337 -2.30 -20.28 -4.82
CA ALA A 337 -2.79 -21.33 -3.94
C ALA A 337 -2.70 -20.92 -2.46
N LEU A 338 -1.76 -20.04 -2.10
CA LEU A 338 -1.63 -19.47 -0.75
C LEU A 338 -2.82 -18.56 -0.39
N VAL A 339 -3.46 -17.95 -1.39
CA VAL A 339 -4.65 -17.09 -1.20
C VAL A 339 -5.87 -17.92 -0.79
N ALA A 340 -5.94 -19.18 -1.24
CA ALA A 340 -7.04 -20.10 -0.95
C ALA A 340 -6.97 -20.69 0.48
N LYS A 341 -5.88 -20.47 1.23
CA LYS A 341 -5.75 -20.93 2.60
C LYS A 341 -6.82 -20.27 3.49
N ALA A 342 -7.60 -21.12 4.17
CA ALA A 342 -8.87 -20.79 4.81
C ALA A 342 -8.84 -19.47 5.60
N LEU A 343 -9.91 -18.69 5.43
CA LEU A 343 -10.20 -17.51 6.26
C LEU A 343 -10.55 -18.02 7.66
N GLY A 344 -9.69 -17.76 8.66
CA GLY A 344 -9.99 -18.07 10.06
C GLY A 344 -9.13 -19.15 10.73
N ASP A 345 -8.17 -19.77 10.04
CA ASP A 345 -7.17 -20.65 10.69
C ASP A 345 -6.00 -19.83 11.27
N SER A 346 -6.34 -18.80 12.06
CA SER A 346 -5.37 -18.02 12.82
C SER A 346 -4.99 -18.77 14.09
N GLY A 347 -4.21 -19.84 13.93
CA GLY A 347 -3.55 -20.56 15.03
C GLY A 347 -2.28 -19.88 15.54
N VAL A 348 -2.23 -18.53 15.56
CA VAL A 348 -1.11 -17.74 16.10
C VAL A 348 -1.62 -16.64 16.99
#